data_AF-A0A1Z5L3D1-F1
#
_entry.id   AF-A0A1Z5L3D1-F1
#
_cell.length_a   1.000
_cell.length_b   1.000
_cell.length_c   1.000
_cell.angle_alpha   90.00
_cell.angle_beta   90.00
_cell.angle_gamma   90.00
#
_symmetry.space_group_name_H-M   'P 1'
#
loop_
_entity.id
_entity.type
_entity.pdbx_description
1 polymer ?
#
loop_
_entity_poly.entity_id
_entity_poly.type
_entity_poly.pdbx_seq_one_letter_code
_entity_poly.pdbx_strand_id
1 'polypeptide(L)'
;MDLGDKIRRTKRFLENNLSYARYHPSLIFKRSRKALLLVIVVLGLTLYLGPSFYRWVRHKTPIMIDPNIGCVALSVDPFLRDAANYDANIYRSYEGSTDRRLLTFVGNGKLGFSVAQDNTLFVQSNRTLSQPLPFHPGVEIILPEGSSHQEGDVIHFVKGTYFRFQCFYQRRKTVSISHTYYAHRTIPSLLVQNIRIVNPLSEAITLRVFQKGSTSEDLQAKSYGIQDRYGQDLVAWHGQVPSGNHIIAFALLTPRLPSSLTVEAKSSTTLKVQTLLDYSDPVSRDKYPSKVAALHEFLKEEMQRVVSIESHNLRNMHLDAWSQLWSSG
;
A
#
# COMPACT_ATOMS: atom_id res chain seq x y z
N MET A 1 19.60 43.13 -52.40
CA MET A 1 20.86 42.38 -52.62
C MET A 1 20.49 40.94 -52.92
N ASP A 2 20.64 40.55 -54.18
CA ASP A 2 20.03 39.35 -54.77
C ASP A 2 20.78 38.07 -54.37
N LEU A 3 20.03 36.98 -54.15
CA LEU A 3 20.55 35.69 -53.66
C LEU A 3 21.56 35.08 -54.67
N GLY A 4 21.40 35.41 -55.96
CA GLY A 4 22.32 35.02 -57.03
C GLY A 4 23.75 35.54 -56.83
N ASP A 5 23.92 36.74 -56.27
CA ASP A 5 25.25 37.33 -56.06
C ASP A 5 26.00 36.69 -54.88
N LYS A 6 25.27 36.23 -53.86
CA LYS A 6 25.86 35.49 -52.74
C LYS A 6 26.37 34.12 -53.18
N ILE A 7 25.61 33.42 -54.03
CA ILE A 7 25.99 32.10 -54.56
C ILE A 7 27.18 32.21 -55.51
N ARG A 8 27.26 33.27 -56.33
CA ARG A 8 28.41 33.51 -57.21
C ARG A 8 29.68 33.83 -56.44
N ARG A 9 29.59 34.56 -55.32
CA ARG A 9 30.74 34.85 -54.44
C ARG A 9 31.22 33.62 -53.69
N THR A 10 30.33 32.78 -53.17
CA THR A 10 30.73 31.54 -52.48
C THR A 10 31.33 30.51 -53.44
N LYS A 11 30.79 30.40 -54.67
CA LYS A 11 31.38 29.54 -55.70
C LYS A 11 32.80 29.97 -56.09
N ARG A 12 33.04 31.27 -56.31
CA ARG A 12 34.39 31.80 -56.59
C ARG A 12 35.35 31.62 -55.42
N PHE A 13 34.86 31.71 -54.18
CA PHE A 13 35.69 31.49 -52.99
C PHE A 13 36.10 30.02 -52.82
N LEU A 14 35.21 29.08 -53.16
CA LEU A 14 35.52 27.65 -53.16
C LEU A 14 36.46 27.26 -54.31
N GLU A 15 36.23 27.77 -55.51
CA GLU A 15 37.08 27.49 -56.68
C GLU A 15 38.50 28.06 -56.51
N ASN A 16 38.67 29.25 -55.91
CA ASN A 16 40.00 29.82 -55.62
C ASN A 16 40.75 29.10 -54.48
N ASN A 17 40.04 28.53 -53.50
CA ASN A 17 40.70 27.76 -52.43
C ASN A 17 41.04 26.32 -52.84
N LEU A 18 40.28 25.74 -53.79
CA LEU A 18 40.55 24.39 -54.33
C LEU A 18 41.62 24.38 -55.42
N SER A 19 41.87 25.49 -56.11
CA SER A 19 42.90 25.60 -57.15
C SER A 19 44.33 25.82 -56.60
N TYR A 20 44.49 26.17 -55.33
CA TYR A 20 45.81 26.19 -54.65
C TYR A 20 46.29 24.80 -54.16
N ALA A 21 45.48 23.76 -54.33
CA ALA A 21 45.80 22.39 -53.93
C ALA A 21 46.49 21.59 -55.04
N ARG A 22 47.50 22.17 -55.73
CA ARG A 22 48.35 21.43 -56.65
C ARG A 22 49.84 21.74 -56.41
N TYR A 23 50.59 20.67 -56.17
CA TYR A 23 52.05 20.56 -56.03
C TYR A 23 52.68 21.00 -54.70
N HIS A 24 52.85 20.04 -53.77
CA HIS A 24 54.17 19.61 -53.23
C HIS A 24 53.98 18.48 -52.19
N PRO A 25 54.51 17.25 -52.39
CA PRO A 25 54.19 16.10 -51.54
C PRO A 25 54.90 16.04 -50.17
N SER A 26 55.88 16.90 -49.90
CA SER A 26 56.75 16.78 -48.71
C SER A 26 56.33 17.61 -47.49
N LEU A 27 55.39 18.56 -47.64
CA LEU A 27 54.96 19.47 -46.57
C LEU A 27 53.65 19.05 -45.86
N ILE A 28 52.86 18.16 -46.47
CA ILE A 28 51.57 17.70 -45.92
C ILE A 28 51.76 16.74 -44.73
N PHE A 29 52.81 15.92 -44.74
CA PHE A 29 53.02 14.88 -43.72
C PHE A 29 53.37 15.43 -42.32
N LYS A 30 54.01 16.60 -42.24
CA LYS A 30 54.30 17.26 -40.95
C LYS A 30 53.08 18.03 -40.39
N ARG A 31 52.17 18.51 -41.25
CA ARG A 31 50.98 19.26 -40.85
C ARG A 31 49.83 18.33 -40.41
N SER A 32 49.73 17.14 -41.00
CA SER A 32 48.73 16.12 -40.63
C SER A 32 48.99 15.51 -39.25
N ARG A 33 50.26 15.28 -38.86
CA ARG A 33 50.61 14.73 -37.54
C ARG A 33 50.26 15.68 -36.38
N LYS A 34 50.48 16.98 -36.57
CA LYS A 34 50.10 18.02 -35.59
C LYS A 34 48.58 18.17 -35.49
N ALA A 35 47.87 18.09 -36.62
CA ALA A 35 46.41 18.10 -36.65
C ALA A 35 45.81 16.85 -35.99
N LEU A 36 46.37 15.66 -36.24
CA LEU A 36 45.95 14.41 -35.60
C LEU A 36 46.14 14.46 -34.08
N LEU A 37 47.30 14.95 -33.62
CA LEU A 37 47.56 15.14 -32.18
C LEU A 37 46.57 16.10 -31.53
N LEU A 38 46.24 17.20 -32.21
CA LEU A 38 45.27 18.17 -31.71
C LEU A 38 43.86 17.56 -31.63
N VAL A 39 43.46 16.76 -32.63
CA VAL A 39 42.20 16.01 -32.60
C VAL A 39 42.18 15.01 -31.45
N ILE A 40 43.27 14.27 -31.21
CA ILE A 40 43.37 13.31 -30.10
C ILE A 40 43.29 14.03 -28.75
N VAL A 41 43.96 15.17 -28.58
CA VAL A 41 43.91 15.97 -27.35
C VAL A 41 42.50 16.50 -27.12
N VAL A 42 41.85 17.03 -28.15
CA VAL A 42 40.46 17.51 -28.06
C VAL A 42 39.51 16.35 -27.75
N LEU A 43 39.67 15.20 -28.41
CA LEU A 43 38.86 14.01 -28.14
C LEU A 43 39.04 13.51 -26.70
N GLY A 44 40.29 13.46 -26.22
CA GLY A 44 40.61 13.10 -24.84
C GLY A 44 40.00 14.07 -23.83
N LEU A 45 40.09 15.37 -24.08
CA LEU A 45 39.45 16.42 -23.27
C LEU A 45 37.92 16.28 -23.28
N THR A 46 37.31 15.99 -24.42
CA THR A 46 35.86 15.80 -24.52
C THR A 46 35.40 14.51 -23.83
N LEU A 47 36.18 13.43 -23.86
CA LEU A 47 35.85 12.20 -23.14
C LEU A 47 36.06 12.34 -21.63
N TYR A 48 37.05 13.12 -21.21
CA TYR A 48 37.35 13.35 -19.79
C TYR A 48 36.40 14.37 -19.15
N LEU A 49 36.21 15.53 -19.77
CA LEU A 49 35.37 16.63 -19.25
C LEU A 49 33.91 16.55 -19.69
N GLY A 50 33.61 15.87 -20.80
CA GLY A 50 32.26 15.76 -21.36
C GLY A 50 31.24 15.17 -20.38
N PRO A 51 31.51 14.06 -19.68
CA PRO A 51 30.57 13.52 -18.69
C PRO A 51 30.26 14.50 -17.55
N SER A 52 31.28 15.22 -17.06
CA SER A 52 31.13 16.21 -15.99
C SER A 52 30.36 17.45 -16.46
N PHE A 53 30.68 17.96 -17.65
CA PHE A 53 29.98 19.08 -18.26
C PHE A 53 28.53 18.72 -18.62
N TYR A 54 28.29 17.51 -19.14
CA TYR A 54 26.95 17.01 -19.45
C TYR A 54 26.10 16.84 -18.18
N ARG A 55 26.69 16.36 -17.07
CA ARG A 55 26.02 16.31 -15.76
C ARG A 55 25.70 17.70 -15.23
N TRP A 56 26.61 18.65 -15.39
CA TRP A 56 26.43 20.05 -14.97
C TRP A 56 25.35 20.77 -15.79
N VAL A 57 25.39 20.70 -17.13
CA VAL A 57 24.37 21.30 -18.02
C VAL A 57 22.98 20.69 -17.76
N ARG A 58 22.92 19.38 -17.49
CA ARG A 58 21.64 18.70 -17.21
C ARG A 58 21.09 18.99 -15.81
N HIS A 59 21.84 19.61 -14.88
CA HIS A 59 21.47 19.74 -13.46
C HIS A 59 20.93 18.44 -12.83
N LYS A 60 21.31 17.29 -13.41
CA LYS A 60 20.90 15.98 -12.91
C LYS A 60 21.97 15.53 -11.94
N THR A 61 21.84 15.97 -10.69
CA THR A 61 22.28 15.14 -9.57
C THR A 61 21.69 13.74 -9.77
N PRO A 62 22.39 12.65 -9.40
CA PRO A 62 21.74 11.35 -9.36
C PRO A 62 20.52 11.52 -8.45
N ILE A 63 19.33 11.34 -9.01
CA ILE A 63 18.10 11.30 -8.21
C ILE A 63 18.34 10.11 -7.29
N MET A 64 18.63 10.37 -6.02
CA MET A 64 18.56 9.34 -4.99
C MET A 64 17.09 9.01 -4.86
N ILE A 65 16.59 8.15 -5.75
CA ILE A 65 15.25 7.64 -5.68
C ILE A 65 15.21 6.85 -4.38
N ASP A 66 14.45 7.35 -3.41
CA ASP A 66 14.22 6.65 -2.15
C ASP A 66 13.80 5.21 -2.49
N PRO A 67 14.57 4.18 -2.08
CA PRO A 67 14.31 2.80 -2.43
C PRO A 67 12.94 2.32 -1.93
N ASN A 68 12.35 3.01 -0.95
CA ASN A 68 10.99 2.76 -0.48
C ASN A 68 9.94 3.13 -1.53
N ILE A 69 10.17 4.19 -2.31
CA ILE A 69 9.26 4.62 -3.40
C ILE A 69 9.13 3.49 -4.42
N GLY A 70 10.24 2.90 -4.85
CA GLY A 70 10.23 1.78 -5.79
C GLY A 70 9.47 0.56 -5.27
N CYS A 71 9.63 0.24 -3.98
CA CYS A 71 8.92 -0.86 -3.34
C CYS A 71 7.39 -0.64 -3.29
N VAL A 72 6.96 0.57 -2.91
CA VAL A 72 5.53 0.92 -2.89
C VAL A 72 4.96 0.93 -4.31
N ALA A 73 5.68 1.53 -5.27
CA ALA A 73 5.28 1.59 -6.67
C ALA A 73 5.02 0.18 -7.23
N LEU A 74 5.95 -0.76 -7.02
CA LEU A 74 5.78 -2.16 -7.45
C LEU A 74 4.58 -2.86 -6.80
N SER A 75 4.25 -2.53 -5.55
CA SER A 75 3.10 -3.13 -4.84
C SER A 75 1.76 -2.60 -5.36
N VAL A 76 1.75 -1.35 -5.80
CA VAL A 76 0.57 -0.63 -6.30
C VAL A 76 0.35 -0.84 -7.81
N ASP A 77 1.42 -1.13 -8.56
CA ASP A 77 1.42 -1.33 -10.01
C ASP A 77 0.28 -2.24 -10.54
N PRO A 78 -0.05 -3.37 -9.88
CA PRO A 78 -1.14 -4.24 -10.34
C PRO A 78 -2.51 -3.56 -10.39
N PHE A 79 -2.71 -2.47 -9.67
CA PHE A 79 -3.98 -1.75 -9.57
C PHE A 79 -4.07 -0.56 -10.53
N LEU A 80 -3.00 -0.21 -11.26
CA LEU A 80 -3.01 0.95 -12.16
C LEU A 80 -4.08 0.87 -13.24
N ARG A 81 -4.30 -0.33 -13.79
CA ARG A 81 -5.34 -0.57 -14.79
C ARG A 81 -6.73 -0.42 -14.18
N ASP A 82 -6.96 -0.98 -13.00
CA ASP A 82 -8.23 -0.89 -12.29
C ASP A 82 -8.53 0.58 -11.93
N ALA A 83 -7.50 1.35 -11.55
CA ALA A 83 -7.65 2.78 -11.30
C ALA A 83 -7.93 3.60 -12.57
N ALA A 84 -7.32 3.26 -13.70
CA ALA A 84 -7.61 3.88 -15.00
C ALA A 84 -9.05 3.62 -15.47
N ASN A 85 -9.65 2.50 -15.04
CA ASN A 85 -11.05 2.15 -15.29
C ASN A 85 -12.02 2.72 -14.24
N TYR A 86 -11.54 3.51 -13.27
CA TYR A 86 -12.32 3.99 -12.12
C TYR A 86 -12.85 2.89 -11.18
N ASP A 87 -12.32 1.67 -11.26
CA ASP A 87 -12.68 0.54 -10.39
C ASP A 87 -11.96 0.59 -9.04
N ALA A 88 -10.88 1.39 -8.97
CA ALA A 88 -10.08 1.60 -7.77
C ALA A 88 -9.58 3.05 -7.67
N ASN A 89 -9.30 3.49 -6.45
CA ASN A 89 -8.53 4.70 -6.19
C ASN A 89 -7.20 4.33 -5.53
N ILE A 90 -6.15 5.05 -5.91
CA ILE A 90 -4.80 4.84 -5.42
C ILE A 90 -4.33 6.14 -4.80
N TYR A 91 -3.74 6.04 -3.61
CA TYR A 91 -3.02 7.12 -2.96
C TYR A 91 -1.56 6.71 -2.75
N ARG A 92 -0.63 7.64 -2.94
CA ARG A 92 0.80 7.39 -2.74
C ARG A 92 1.41 8.52 -1.92
N SER A 93 2.12 8.19 -0.84
CA SER A 93 2.68 9.20 0.08
C SER A 93 3.74 10.09 -0.56
N TYR A 94 4.37 9.61 -1.65
CA TYR A 94 5.43 10.33 -2.36
C TYR A 94 4.90 11.20 -3.52
N GLU A 95 3.61 11.10 -3.85
CA GLU A 95 2.97 12.00 -4.82
C GLU A 95 2.49 13.26 -4.08
N GLY A 96 2.63 14.42 -4.72
CA GLY A 96 2.41 15.73 -4.07
C GLY A 96 0.99 15.93 -3.53
N SER A 97 0.83 16.95 -2.68
CA SER A 97 -0.37 17.29 -1.87
C SER A 97 -1.69 17.51 -2.61
N THR A 98 -1.72 17.37 -3.93
CA THR A 98 -2.93 17.46 -4.74
C THR A 98 -3.77 16.18 -4.69
N ASP A 99 -3.16 15.03 -4.39
CA ASP A 99 -3.90 13.77 -4.29
C ASP A 99 -4.42 13.58 -2.86
N ARG A 100 -5.73 13.74 -2.69
CA ARG A 100 -6.37 13.59 -1.37
C ARG A 100 -6.61 12.11 -1.13
N ARG A 101 -6.03 11.58 -0.05
CA ARG A 101 -6.35 10.25 0.47
C ARG A 101 -7.88 10.16 0.64
N LEU A 102 -8.53 9.35 -0.21
CA LEU A 102 -9.96 9.09 -0.08
C LEU A 102 -10.24 8.40 1.26
N LEU A 103 -11.50 8.47 1.71
CA LEU A 103 -11.92 7.82 2.94
C LEU A 103 -11.65 6.31 2.87
N THR A 104 -10.67 5.83 3.63
CA THR A 104 -10.26 4.43 3.67
C THR A 104 -11.22 3.62 4.54
N PHE A 105 -12.34 3.23 3.94
CA PHE A 105 -13.45 2.55 4.61
C PHE A 105 -13.85 1.29 3.86
N VAL A 106 -14.09 0.20 4.58
CA VAL A 106 -14.68 -1.04 4.06
C VAL A 106 -15.92 -1.38 4.85
N GLY A 107 -16.98 -1.83 4.18
CA GLY A 107 -18.22 -2.20 4.85
C GLY A 107 -19.07 -3.14 4.01
N ASN A 108 -19.91 -3.93 4.69
CA ASN A 108 -20.82 -4.88 4.04
C ASN A 108 -22.29 -4.55 4.28
N GLY A 109 -22.59 -3.40 4.92
CA GLY A 109 -23.93 -2.95 5.29
C GLY A 109 -24.31 -3.24 6.74
N LYS A 110 -23.80 -4.34 7.33
CA LYS A 110 -23.97 -4.67 8.75
C LYS A 110 -22.86 -4.08 9.60
N LEU A 111 -21.60 -4.28 9.17
CA LEU A 111 -20.43 -3.69 9.81
C LEU A 111 -19.63 -2.84 8.82
N GLY A 112 -18.94 -1.86 9.38
CA GLY A 112 -18.04 -0.95 8.71
C GLY A 112 -16.74 -0.83 9.49
N PHE A 113 -15.65 -0.62 8.78
CA PHE A 113 -14.32 -0.47 9.35
C PHE A 113 -13.61 0.68 8.65
N SER A 114 -13.16 1.65 9.44
CA SER A 114 -12.44 2.83 8.95
C SER A 114 -11.00 2.79 9.39
N VAL A 115 -10.07 2.68 8.43
CA VAL A 115 -8.63 2.79 8.71
C VAL A 115 -8.25 4.25 9.04
N ALA A 116 -8.91 5.22 8.40
CA ALA A 116 -8.60 6.65 8.57
C ALA A 116 -9.07 7.20 9.92
N GLN A 117 -10.12 6.62 10.50
CA GLN A 117 -10.65 7.04 11.80
C GLN A 117 -10.13 6.09 12.88
N ASP A 118 -8.81 6.04 13.04
CA ASP A 118 -8.15 5.32 14.12
C ASP A 118 -8.56 3.83 14.21
N ASN A 119 -8.71 3.17 13.05
CA ASN A 119 -9.15 1.78 12.98
C ASN A 119 -10.49 1.49 13.69
N THR A 120 -11.45 2.42 13.65
CA THR A 120 -12.74 2.29 14.34
C THR A 120 -13.72 1.36 13.61
N LEU A 121 -14.44 0.53 14.38
CA LEU A 121 -15.59 -0.24 13.91
C LEU A 121 -16.88 0.57 13.97
N PHE A 122 -17.71 0.42 12.95
CA PHE A 122 -19.01 1.03 12.83
C PHE A 122 -20.09 -0.04 12.66
N VAL A 123 -21.20 0.14 13.37
CA VAL A 123 -22.41 -0.66 13.22
C VAL A 123 -23.58 0.20 12.77
N GLN A 124 -24.61 -0.46 12.27
CA GLN A 124 -25.85 0.21 11.92
C GLN A 124 -26.55 0.77 13.18
N SER A 125 -27.06 1.99 13.04
CA SER A 125 -28.00 2.59 13.98
C SER A 125 -29.08 3.30 13.14
N ASN A 126 -29.40 4.57 13.44
CA ASN A 126 -30.38 5.36 12.69
C ASN A 126 -29.99 5.58 11.21
N ARG A 127 -28.69 5.62 10.91
CA ARG A 127 -28.15 5.60 9.54
C ARG A 127 -27.24 4.38 9.38
N THR A 128 -27.04 3.97 8.14
CA THR A 128 -26.15 2.84 7.81
C THR A 128 -24.74 3.16 8.27
N LEU A 129 -24.18 2.29 9.13
CA LEU A 129 -22.80 2.37 9.63
C LEU A 129 -22.43 3.70 10.30
N SER A 130 -23.34 4.26 11.10
CA SER A 130 -23.12 5.56 11.76
C SER A 130 -22.72 5.47 13.24
N GLN A 131 -22.82 4.29 13.87
CA GLN A 131 -22.54 4.14 15.29
C GLN A 131 -21.13 3.56 15.49
N PRO A 132 -20.16 4.35 16.01
CA PRO A 132 -18.85 3.82 16.36
C PRO A 132 -18.95 2.90 17.58
N LEU A 133 -18.17 1.82 17.56
CA LEU A 133 -17.94 0.95 18.70
C LEU A 133 -16.64 1.33 19.41
N PRO A 134 -16.55 1.19 20.75
CA PRO A 134 -15.34 1.48 21.52
C PRO A 134 -14.25 0.39 21.39
N PHE A 135 -14.16 -0.26 20.23
CA PHE A 135 -13.19 -1.32 19.94
C PHE A 135 -12.55 -1.09 18.57
N HIS A 136 -11.22 -1.15 18.54
CA HIS A 136 -10.38 -0.84 17.39
C HIS A 136 -9.60 -2.10 16.95
N PRO A 137 -10.14 -2.88 15.99
CA PRO A 137 -9.56 -4.17 15.62
C PRO A 137 -8.33 -4.03 14.72
N GLY A 138 -8.09 -2.85 14.13
CA GLY A 138 -7.01 -2.67 13.18
C GLY A 138 -5.65 -2.93 13.80
N VAL A 139 -4.93 -3.86 13.18
CA VAL A 139 -3.57 -4.24 13.58
C VAL A 139 -2.56 -3.43 12.78
N GLU A 140 -1.58 -2.87 13.49
CA GLU A 140 -0.50 -2.07 12.96
C GLU A 140 0.85 -2.73 13.25
N ILE A 141 1.79 -2.56 12.33
CA ILE A 141 3.17 -3.00 12.52
C ILE A 141 4.01 -1.77 12.83
N ILE A 142 4.59 -1.73 14.03
CA ILE A 142 5.45 -0.62 14.44
C ILE A 142 6.79 -0.78 13.73
N LEU A 143 7.13 0.20 12.90
CA LEU A 143 8.38 0.25 12.18
C LEU A 143 9.54 0.57 13.12
N PRO A 144 10.77 0.10 12.83
CA PRO A 144 11.95 0.46 13.61
C PRO A 144 12.13 1.98 13.70
N GLU A 145 12.49 2.49 14.89
CA GLU A 145 12.68 3.91 15.11
C GLU A 145 13.72 4.52 14.15
N GLY A 146 13.42 5.70 13.62
CA GLY A 146 14.29 6.39 12.66
C GLY A 146 14.33 5.79 11.26
N SER A 147 13.55 4.73 10.97
CA SER A 147 13.45 4.21 9.61
C SER A 147 12.63 5.14 8.70
N SER A 148 13.20 5.48 7.54
CA SER A 148 12.42 6.11 6.47
C SER A 148 11.46 5.09 5.90
N HIS A 149 10.21 5.52 5.66
CA HIS A 149 9.18 4.68 5.09
C HIS A 149 8.35 5.46 4.08
N GLN A 150 7.73 4.72 3.16
CA GLN A 150 6.74 5.22 2.22
C GLN A 150 5.50 4.36 2.31
N GLU A 151 4.35 4.96 2.00
CA GLU A 151 3.05 4.31 2.03
C GLU A 151 2.33 4.44 0.68
N GLY A 152 1.54 3.42 0.35
CA GLY A 152 0.59 3.47 -0.74
C GLY A 152 -0.69 2.79 -0.34
N ASP A 153 -1.83 3.41 -0.64
CA ASP A 153 -3.14 2.86 -0.33
C ASP A 153 -3.93 2.62 -1.61
N VAL A 154 -4.73 1.56 -1.61
CA VAL A 154 -5.63 1.25 -2.71
C VAL A 154 -6.99 0.90 -2.15
N ILE A 155 -8.02 1.66 -2.54
CA ILE A 155 -9.41 1.29 -2.30
C ILE A 155 -9.95 0.74 -3.61
N HIS A 156 -10.32 -0.54 -3.62
CA HIS A 156 -10.91 -1.16 -4.80
C HIS A 156 -12.42 -1.27 -4.65
N PHE A 157 -13.16 -0.44 -5.39
CA PHE A 157 -14.61 -0.30 -5.28
C PHE A 157 -15.34 -1.57 -5.76
N VAL A 158 -14.92 -2.13 -6.91
CA VAL A 158 -15.55 -3.32 -7.49
C VAL A 158 -15.31 -4.57 -6.64
N LYS A 159 -14.17 -4.67 -5.96
CA LYS A 159 -13.83 -5.81 -5.10
C LYS A 159 -14.16 -5.59 -3.62
N GLY A 160 -14.65 -4.41 -3.24
CA GLY A 160 -14.94 -4.04 -1.85
C GLY A 160 -13.79 -4.25 -0.86
N THR A 161 -12.55 -4.08 -1.33
CA THR A 161 -11.32 -4.41 -0.57
C THR A 161 -10.42 -3.19 -0.48
N TYR A 162 -9.82 -3.00 0.69
CA TYR A 162 -8.82 -1.97 0.94
C TYR A 162 -7.43 -2.59 1.12
N PHE A 163 -6.42 -1.98 0.52
CA PHE A 163 -5.02 -2.36 0.62
C PHE A 163 -4.20 -1.19 1.14
N ARG A 164 -3.28 -1.46 2.07
CA ARG A 164 -2.25 -0.50 2.52
C ARG A 164 -0.89 -1.17 2.40
N PHE A 165 0.01 -0.53 1.68
CA PHE A 165 1.39 -0.96 1.47
C PHE A 165 2.31 -0.01 2.21
N GLN A 166 3.22 -0.56 3.00
CA GLN A 166 4.25 0.20 3.68
C GLN A 166 5.59 -0.43 3.35
N CYS A 167 6.55 0.38 2.95
CA CYS A 167 7.90 -0.07 2.67
C CYS A 167 8.88 0.77 3.49
N PHE A 168 9.81 0.11 4.17
CA PHE A 168 10.86 0.79 4.92
C PHE A 168 12.23 0.20 4.59
N TYR A 169 13.24 1.07 4.64
CA TYR A 169 14.58 0.73 4.23
C TYR A 169 15.40 0.26 5.43
N GLN A 170 15.97 -0.94 5.33
CA GLN A 170 16.81 -1.51 6.37
C GLN A 170 17.99 -2.25 5.74
N ARG A 171 19.22 -1.94 6.21
CA ARG A 171 20.46 -2.65 5.81
C ARG A 171 20.59 -2.90 4.28
N ARG A 172 20.35 -1.85 3.48
CA ARG A 172 20.45 -1.87 2.01
C ARG A 172 19.37 -2.63 1.24
N LYS A 173 18.30 -3.06 1.90
CA LYS A 173 17.13 -3.63 1.25
C LYS A 173 15.86 -3.02 1.81
N THR A 174 14.76 -3.18 1.08
CA THR A 174 13.46 -2.64 1.48
C THR A 174 12.58 -3.78 1.97
N VAL A 175 12.14 -3.70 3.23
CA VAL A 175 11.15 -4.62 3.77
C VAL A 175 9.77 -4.10 3.39
N SER A 176 8.90 -4.97 2.88
CA SER A 176 7.54 -4.60 2.48
C SER A 176 6.51 -5.21 3.42
N ILE A 177 5.56 -4.39 3.85
CA ILE A 177 4.40 -4.77 4.65
C ILE A 177 3.17 -4.46 3.82
N SER A 178 2.29 -5.45 3.68
CA SER A 178 1.04 -5.32 2.93
C SER A 178 -0.12 -5.69 3.83
N HIS A 179 -1.02 -4.75 4.03
CA HIS A 179 -2.27 -4.92 4.74
C HIS A 179 -3.40 -5.05 3.73
N THR A 180 -4.31 -5.98 3.96
CA THR A 180 -5.55 -6.14 3.19
C THR A 180 -6.71 -6.22 4.16
N TYR A 181 -7.75 -5.43 3.92
CA TYR A 181 -8.94 -5.34 4.76
C TYR A 181 -10.18 -5.52 3.90
N TYR A 182 -11.12 -6.32 4.36
CA TYR A 182 -12.45 -6.37 3.78
C TYR A 182 -13.49 -6.82 4.81
N ALA A 183 -14.67 -6.19 4.76
CA ALA A 183 -15.86 -6.67 5.44
C ALA A 183 -16.51 -7.75 4.54
N HIS A 184 -16.60 -8.97 5.04
CA HIS A 184 -17.05 -10.10 4.24
C HIS A 184 -18.52 -9.90 3.80
N ARG A 185 -18.82 -10.10 2.52
CA ARG A 185 -20.14 -9.73 1.98
C ARG A 185 -21.19 -10.80 2.27
N THR A 186 -20.84 -12.08 2.13
CA THR A 186 -21.72 -13.22 2.40
C THR A 186 -21.72 -13.69 3.86
N ILE A 187 -20.78 -13.18 4.67
CA ILE A 187 -20.67 -13.49 6.11
C ILE A 187 -20.73 -12.14 6.84
N PRO A 188 -21.94 -11.61 7.12
CA PRO A 188 -22.10 -10.21 7.50
C PRO A 188 -21.38 -9.81 8.79
N SER A 189 -21.10 -10.76 9.68
CA SER A 189 -20.41 -10.56 10.96
C SER A 189 -18.88 -10.51 10.83
N LEU A 190 -18.30 -10.86 9.67
CA LEU A 190 -16.85 -11.08 9.55
C LEU A 190 -16.12 -9.88 8.95
N LEU A 191 -15.15 -9.37 9.69
CA LEU A 191 -14.07 -8.50 9.20
C LEU A 191 -12.79 -9.33 9.06
N VAL A 192 -12.16 -9.26 7.88
CA VAL A 192 -10.89 -9.93 7.61
C VAL A 192 -9.80 -8.91 7.42
N GLN A 193 -8.70 -9.08 8.14
CA GLN A 193 -7.44 -8.38 7.96
C GLN A 193 -6.32 -9.39 7.69
N ASN A 194 -5.55 -9.18 6.62
CA ASN A 194 -4.34 -9.94 6.34
C ASN A 194 -3.15 -8.99 6.33
N ILE A 195 -2.09 -9.32 7.07
CA ILE A 195 -0.84 -8.55 7.11
C ILE A 195 0.27 -9.46 6.65
N ARG A 196 0.79 -9.22 5.44
CA ARG A 196 1.91 -9.96 4.88
C ARG A 196 3.16 -9.11 4.92
N ILE A 197 4.20 -9.63 5.57
CA ILE A 197 5.52 -9.02 5.67
C ILE A 197 6.50 -9.84 4.85
N VAL A 198 7.26 -9.18 3.99
CA VAL A 198 8.30 -9.81 3.16
C VAL A 198 9.65 -9.27 3.59
N ASN A 199 10.51 -10.17 4.06
CA ASN A 199 11.85 -9.86 4.51
C ASN A 199 12.87 -10.31 3.46
N PRO A 200 13.44 -9.40 2.64
CA PRO A 200 14.48 -9.75 1.68
C PRO A 200 15.89 -9.82 2.29
N LEU A 201 16.05 -9.52 3.59
CA LEU A 201 17.34 -9.51 4.26
C LEU A 201 17.90 -10.94 4.40
N SER A 202 19.20 -11.02 4.65
CA SER A 202 19.89 -12.29 4.89
C SER A 202 19.78 -12.76 6.34
N GLU A 203 19.01 -12.04 7.17
CA GLU A 203 18.77 -12.33 8.58
C GLU A 203 17.30 -12.16 8.92
N ALA A 204 16.86 -12.73 10.03
CA ALA A 204 15.50 -12.55 10.53
C ALA A 204 15.28 -11.12 11.05
N ILE A 205 14.06 -10.61 10.88
CA ILE A 205 13.61 -9.36 11.48
C ILE A 205 12.48 -9.63 12.46
N THR A 206 12.49 -8.94 13.59
CA THR A 206 11.39 -8.98 14.55
C THR A 206 10.72 -7.62 14.58
N LEU A 207 9.44 -7.58 14.25
CA LEU A 207 8.64 -6.36 14.20
C LEU A 207 7.59 -6.39 15.30
N ARG A 208 7.33 -5.25 15.94
CA ARG A 208 6.32 -5.16 16.99
C ARG A 208 4.94 -5.06 16.35
N VAL A 209 4.00 -5.83 16.90
CA VAL A 209 2.60 -5.83 16.47
C VAL A 209 1.82 -5.05 17.51
N PHE A 210 1.01 -4.10 17.04
CA PHE A 210 0.19 -3.26 17.90
C PHE A 210 -1.27 -3.31 17.45
N GLN A 211 -2.16 -3.37 18.43
CA GLN A 211 -3.59 -3.20 18.24
C GLN A 211 -4.09 -2.35 19.39
N LYS A 212 -4.82 -1.28 19.07
CA LYS A 212 -5.38 -0.39 20.08
C LYS A 212 -6.42 -1.11 20.95
N GLY A 213 -7.25 -1.96 20.34
CA GLY A 213 -8.19 -2.81 21.08
C GLY A 213 -9.31 -1.99 21.73
N SER A 214 -9.56 -2.22 23.02
CA SER A 214 -10.61 -1.51 23.77
C SER A 214 -10.19 -0.08 24.13
N THR A 215 -11.10 0.88 23.94
CA THR A 215 -10.95 2.25 24.47
C THR A 215 -11.95 2.58 25.57
N SER A 216 -12.77 1.62 25.99
CA SER A 216 -13.70 1.81 27.10
C SER A 216 -13.37 0.83 28.22
N GLU A 217 -13.43 1.31 29.46
CA GLU A 217 -13.33 0.45 30.65
C GLU A 217 -14.56 -0.47 30.77
N ASP A 218 -15.68 -0.13 30.13
CA ASP A 218 -16.92 -0.92 30.15
C ASP A 218 -16.86 -2.18 29.26
N LEU A 219 -15.83 -2.29 28.43
CA LEU A 219 -15.63 -3.43 27.54
C LEU A 219 -15.03 -4.60 28.33
N GLN A 220 -15.81 -5.67 28.44
CA GLN A 220 -15.37 -6.87 29.14
C GLN A 220 -14.70 -7.82 28.17
N ALA A 221 -13.56 -8.38 28.58
CA ALA A 221 -12.77 -9.33 27.82
C ALA A 221 -12.73 -10.68 28.55
N LYS A 222 -13.01 -11.76 27.83
CA LYS A 222 -12.88 -13.12 28.36
C LYS A 222 -12.16 -14.00 27.35
N SER A 223 -11.19 -14.78 27.81
CA SER A 223 -10.59 -15.84 26.98
C SER A 223 -11.68 -16.83 26.61
N TYR A 224 -11.84 -17.09 25.31
CA TYR A 224 -12.93 -17.91 24.82
C TYR A 224 -12.62 -19.42 24.85
N GLY A 225 -11.34 -19.79 25.03
CA GLY A 225 -10.91 -21.18 25.14
C GLY A 225 -11.02 -21.99 23.85
N ILE A 226 -11.32 -21.34 22.73
CA ILE A 226 -11.34 -21.91 21.38
C ILE A 226 -10.21 -21.24 20.58
N GLN A 227 -9.50 -22.03 19.79
CA GLN A 227 -8.49 -21.55 18.87
C GLN A 227 -9.08 -21.31 17.49
N ASP A 228 -8.55 -20.31 16.79
CA ASP A 228 -8.83 -20.13 15.37
C ASP A 228 -8.14 -21.21 14.51
N ARG A 229 -8.35 -21.15 13.19
CA ARG A 229 -7.74 -22.10 12.23
C ARG A 229 -6.20 -22.10 12.25
N TYR A 230 -5.59 -21.03 12.75
CA TYR A 230 -4.15 -20.83 12.78
C TYR A 230 -3.56 -21.12 14.18
N GLY A 231 -4.37 -21.67 15.10
CA GLY A 231 -3.94 -21.99 16.47
C GLY A 231 -3.88 -20.78 17.40
N GLN A 232 -4.48 -19.63 17.03
CA GLN A 232 -4.52 -18.44 17.88
C GLN A 232 -5.70 -18.53 18.84
N ASP A 233 -5.45 -18.32 20.14
CA ASP A 233 -6.51 -18.25 21.14
C ASP A 233 -7.46 -17.09 20.85
N LEU A 234 -8.77 -17.34 20.91
CA LEU A 234 -9.77 -16.30 20.71
C LEU A 234 -10.10 -15.58 22.03
N VAL A 235 -10.30 -14.27 21.93
CA VAL A 235 -10.80 -13.41 23.01
C VAL A 235 -12.20 -12.94 22.64
N ALA A 236 -13.14 -13.15 23.55
CA ALA A 236 -14.49 -12.64 23.46
C ALA A 236 -14.58 -11.29 24.16
N TRP A 237 -15.13 -10.32 23.45
CA TRP A 237 -15.41 -8.98 23.94
C TRP A 237 -16.90 -8.74 23.92
N HIS A 238 -17.41 -7.96 24.87
CA HIS A 238 -18.77 -7.44 24.79
C HIS A 238 -18.89 -6.10 25.49
N GLY A 239 -19.88 -5.32 25.05
CA GLY A 239 -20.17 -4.01 25.60
C GLY A 239 -21.50 -3.48 25.10
N GLN A 240 -21.75 -2.21 25.42
CA GLN A 240 -22.94 -1.49 24.99
C GLN A 240 -22.59 -0.10 24.51
N VAL A 241 -23.36 0.42 23.55
CA VAL A 241 -23.29 1.81 23.11
C VAL A 241 -24.66 2.47 23.22
N PRO A 242 -24.74 3.75 23.62
CA PRO A 242 -26.02 4.45 23.73
C PRO A 242 -26.62 4.69 22.33
N SER A 243 -27.93 4.52 22.21
CA SER A 243 -28.72 4.85 21.02
C SER A 243 -30.03 5.52 21.47
N GLY A 244 -29.98 6.85 21.64
CA GLY A 244 -31.07 7.61 22.27
C GLY A 244 -31.32 7.13 23.71
N ASN A 245 -32.57 6.77 24.02
CA ASN A 245 -32.95 6.22 25.33
C ASN A 245 -32.69 4.70 25.46
N HIS A 246 -32.25 4.07 24.37
CA HIS A 246 -31.95 2.64 24.31
C HIS A 246 -30.44 2.43 24.27
N ILE A 247 -30.04 1.16 24.30
CA ILE A 247 -28.67 0.73 24.11
C ILE A 247 -28.59 -0.29 22.98
N ILE A 248 -27.46 -0.33 22.30
CA ILE A 248 -27.09 -1.41 21.38
C ILE A 248 -26.08 -2.27 22.13
N ALA A 249 -26.45 -3.53 22.42
CA ALA A 249 -25.51 -4.51 22.94
C ALA A 249 -24.70 -5.08 21.78
N PHE A 250 -23.40 -5.27 21.96
CA PHE A 250 -22.54 -5.86 20.94
C PHE A 250 -21.57 -6.87 21.56
N ALA A 251 -21.16 -7.84 20.77
CA ALA A 251 -20.13 -8.79 21.12
C ALA A 251 -19.16 -8.97 19.95
N LEU A 252 -17.88 -9.25 20.25
CA LEU A 252 -16.86 -9.56 19.28
C LEU A 252 -16.10 -10.82 19.65
N LEU A 253 -15.60 -11.52 18.63
CA LEU A 253 -14.56 -12.55 18.77
C LEU A 253 -13.36 -12.13 17.94
N THR A 254 -12.20 -12.02 18.58
CA THR A 254 -10.94 -11.63 17.93
C THR A 254 -9.81 -12.57 18.33
N PRO A 255 -8.85 -12.90 17.44
CA PRO A 255 -7.66 -13.64 17.84
C PRO A 255 -6.80 -12.81 18.78
N ARG A 256 -6.19 -13.48 19.76
CA ARG A 256 -5.14 -12.90 20.60
C ARG A 256 -3.88 -12.73 19.75
N LEU A 257 -3.50 -11.49 19.54
CA LEU A 257 -2.35 -11.15 18.71
C LEU A 257 -1.04 -11.36 19.47
N PRO A 258 0.03 -11.79 18.78
CA PRO A 258 1.36 -11.78 19.36
C PRO A 258 1.84 -10.33 19.55
N SER A 259 2.70 -10.06 20.53
CA SER A 259 3.29 -8.72 20.73
C SER A 259 4.37 -8.37 19.70
N SER A 260 4.94 -9.40 19.06
CA SER A 260 5.94 -9.25 18.00
C SER A 260 5.84 -10.40 17.01
N LEU A 261 6.27 -10.15 15.78
CA LEU A 261 6.31 -11.11 14.69
C LEU A 261 7.73 -11.19 14.15
N THR A 262 8.31 -12.39 14.19
CA THR A 262 9.62 -12.67 13.57
C THR A 262 9.41 -13.20 12.15
N VAL A 263 10.12 -12.60 11.19
CA VAL A 263 10.11 -12.99 9.79
C VAL A 263 11.51 -13.43 9.41
N GLU A 264 11.65 -14.71 9.07
CA GLU A 264 12.93 -15.32 8.75
C GLU A 264 13.61 -14.67 7.53
N ALA A 265 14.92 -14.86 7.43
CA ALA A 265 15.72 -14.37 6.31
C ALA A 265 15.14 -14.83 4.96
N LYS A 266 15.07 -13.91 3.98
CA LYS A 266 14.59 -14.18 2.61
C LYS A 266 13.21 -14.86 2.55
N SER A 267 12.36 -14.61 3.55
CA SER A 267 11.05 -15.26 3.68
C SER A 267 9.91 -14.24 3.73
N SER A 268 8.68 -14.73 3.77
CA SER A 268 7.52 -13.92 4.06
C SER A 268 6.60 -14.60 5.04
N THR A 269 6.07 -13.83 5.99
CA THR A 269 5.09 -14.30 6.99
C THR A 269 3.78 -13.54 6.79
N THR A 270 2.65 -14.23 6.94
CA THR A 270 1.32 -13.62 6.88
C THR A 270 0.60 -13.81 8.20
N LEU A 271 0.33 -12.72 8.90
CA LEU A 271 -0.57 -12.69 10.05
C LEU A 271 -2.01 -12.50 9.54
N LYS A 272 -2.88 -13.43 9.89
CA LYS A 272 -4.31 -13.40 9.51
C LYS A 272 -5.13 -13.11 10.74
N VAL A 273 -5.97 -12.09 10.65
CA VAL A 273 -6.79 -11.58 11.75
C VAL A 273 -8.23 -11.58 11.29
N GLN A 274 -9.05 -12.42 11.92
CA GLN A 274 -10.47 -12.55 11.62
C GLN A 274 -11.25 -12.08 12.84
N THR A 275 -11.97 -10.97 12.70
CA THR A 275 -12.81 -10.43 13.76
C THR A 275 -14.26 -10.69 13.41
N LEU A 276 -14.96 -11.41 14.29
CA LEU A 276 -16.41 -11.51 14.21
C LEU A 276 -17.05 -10.47 15.11
N LEU A 277 -18.12 -9.85 14.61
CA LEU A 277 -18.91 -8.85 15.31
C LEU A 277 -20.38 -9.13 15.10
N ASP A 278 -21.14 -9.10 16.18
CA ASP A 278 -22.59 -9.05 16.12
C ASP A 278 -23.14 -8.06 17.16
N TYR A 279 -24.33 -7.55 16.90
CA TYR A 279 -24.97 -6.55 17.73
C TYR A 279 -26.49 -6.67 17.68
N SER A 280 -27.15 -6.19 18.74
CA SER A 280 -28.60 -6.16 18.83
C SER A 280 -29.17 -4.89 18.19
N ASP A 281 -30.45 -4.93 17.83
CA ASP A 281 -31.23 -3.70 17.69
C ASP A 281 -31.23 -2.89 19.01
N PRO A 282 -31.60 -1.59 18.98
CA PRO A 282 -31.74 -0.80 20.20
C PRO A 282 -32.72 -1.45 21.19
N VAL A 283 -32.23 -1.79 22.37
CA VAL A 283 -32.99 -2.42 23.46
C VAL A 283 -32.92 -1.61 24.75
N SER A 284 -33.85 -1.87 25.66
CA SER A 284 -33.77 -1.32 27.01
C SER A 284 -32.64 -2.00 27.81
N ARG A 285 -32.07 -1.27 28.77
CA ARG A 285 -30.87 -1.67 29.53
C ARG A 285 -31.06 -2.96 30.34
N ASP A 286 -32.28 -3.23 30.81
CA ASP A 286 -32.66 -4.46 31.52
C ASP A 286 -32.45 -5.73 30.67
N LYS A 287 -32.55 -5.62 29.34
CA LYS A 287 -32.38 -6.75 28.42
C LYS A 287 -30.92 -7.04 28.07
N TYR A 288 -29.98 -6.18 28.47
CA TYR A 288 -28.57 -6.29 28.12
C TYR A 288 -27.97 -7.68 28.39
N PRO A 289 -28.11 -8.29 29.59
CA PRO A 289 -27.46 -9.57 29.87
C PRO A 289 -27.95 -10.70 28.96
N SER A 290 -29.27 -10.73 28.71
CA SER A 290 -29.87 -11.74 27.82
C SER A 290 -29.42 -11.60 26.37
N LYS A 291 -29.25 -10.35 25.90
CA LYS A 291 -28.81 -10.07 24.53
C LYS A 291 -27.35 -10.41 24.33
N VAL A 292 -26.47 -10.05 25.27
CA VAL A 292 -25.04 -10.41 25.21
C VAL A 292 -24.84 -11.93 25.19
N ALA A 293 -25.59 -12.68 25.99
CA ALA A 293 -25.53 -14.14 26.00
C ALA A 293 -25.91 -14.74 24.62
N ALA A 294 -26.98 -14.25 24.02
CA ALA A 294 -27.42 -14.68 22.69
C ALA A 294 -26.39 -14.32 21.59
N LEU A 295 -25.81 -13.12 21.65
CA LEU A 295 -24.78 -12.68 20.71
C LEU A 295 -23.53 -13.57 20.81
N HIS A 296 -23.10 -13.94 22.02
CA HIS A 296 -21.95 -14.84 22.18
C HIS A 296 -22.19 -16.23 21.62
N GLU A 297 -23.38 -16.81 21.78
CA GLU A 297 -23.66 -18.14 21.22
C GLU A 297 -23.74 -18.08 19.69
N PHE A 298 -24.34 -17.04 19.12
CA PHE A 298 -24.31 -16.83 17.67
C PHE A 298 -22.87 -16.72 17.12
N LEU A 299 -22.04 -15.90 17.75
CA LEU A 299 -20.66 -15.71 17.32
C LEU A 299 -19.83 -16.99 17.43
N LYS A 300 -20.15 -17.87 18.38
CA LYS A 300 -19.53 -19.19 18.53
C LYS A 300 -19.76 -20.07 17.32
N GLU A 301 -21.03 -20.25 16.95
CA GLU A 301 -21.45 -21.07 15.82
C GLU A 301 -20.88 -20.51 14.52
N GLU A 302 -20.91 -19.18 14.39
CA GLU A 302 -20.38 -18.49 13.23
C GLU A 302 -18.86 -18.61 13.12
N MET A 303 -18.14 -18.59 14.24
CA MET A 303 -16.69 -18.84 14.26
C MET A 303 -16.35 -20.26 13.84
N GLN A 304 -17.09 -21.26 14.33
CA GLN A 304 -16.89 -22.65 13.91
C GLN A 304 -17.10 -22.80 12.39
N ARG A 305 -18.12 -22.13 11.85
CA ARG A 305 -18.35 -22.07 10.41
C ARG A 305 -17.19 -21.41 9.67
N VAL A 306 -16.74 -20.23 10.10
CA VAL A 306 -15.64 -19.50 9.44
C VAL A 306 -14.32 -20.27 9.49
N VAL A 307 -13.99 -20.89 10.63
CA VAL A 307 -12.77 -21.70 10.80
C VAL A 307 -12.75 -22.89 9.83
N SER A 308 -13.92 -23.47 9.49
CA SER A 308 -13.99 -24.57 8.53
C SER A 308 -13.71 -24.15 7.07
N ILE A 309 -13.90 -22.88 6.70
CA ILE A 309 -13.72 -22.38 5.32
C ILE A 309 -12.28 -21.90 5.09
N GLU A 310 -11.65 -22.38 4.01
CA GLU A 310 -10.28 -21.98 3.67
C GLU A 310 -10.17 -20.49 3.30
N SER A 311 -9.02 -19.86 3.60
CA SER A 311 -8.86 -18.41 3.41
C SER A 311 -9.09 -17.95 1.97
N HIS A 312 -8.65 -18.74 0.98
CA HIS A 312 -8.89 -18.39 -0.43
C HIS A 312 -10.38 -18.50 -0.78
N ASN A 313 -11.10 -19.46 -0.19
CA ASN A 313 -12.53 -19.64 -0.43
C ASN A 313 -13.31 -18.50 0.20
N LEU A 314 -12.98 -18.10 1.43
CA LEU A 314 -13.54 -16.89 2.06
C LEU A 314 -13.34 -15.66 1.17
N ARG A 315 -12.12 -15.45 0.67
CA ARG A 315 -11.85 -14.33 -0.23
C ARG A 315 -12.67 -14.42 -1.52
N ASN A 316 -12.70 -15.57 -2.18
CA ASN A 316 -13.43 -15.74 -3.45
C ASN A 316 -14.93 -15.52 -3.25
N MET A 317 -15.53 -16.09 -2.20
CA MET A 317 -16.94 -15.85 -1.85
C MET A 317 -17.27 -14.37 -1.68
N HIS A 318 -16.36 -13.59 -1.05
CA HIS A 318 -16.52 -12.15 -0.93
C HIS A 318 -16.43 -11.45 -2.29
N LEU A 319 -15.43 -11.79 -3.11
CA LEU A 319 -15.24 -11.19 -4.43
C LEU A 319 -16.40 -11.51 -5.39
N ASP A 320 -16.89 -12.74 -5.37
CA ASP A 320 -18.00 -13.20 -6.22
C ASP A 320 -19.29 -12.46 -5.86
N ALA A 321 -19.58 -12.28 -4.56
CA ALA A 321 -20.73 -11.52 -4.12
C ALA A 321 -20.67 -10.04 -4.52
N TRP A 322 -19.48 -9.44 -4.53
CA TRP A 322 -19.27 -8.09 -5.04
C TRP A 322 -19.42 -8.01 -6.56
N SER A 323 -18.85 -8.97 -7.29
CA SER A 323 -18.98 -9.07 -8.75
C SER A 323 -20.46 -9.19 -9.16
N GLN A 324 -21.24 -10.02 -8.45
CA GLN A 324 -22.67 -10.17 -8.67
C GLN A 324 -23.41 -8.84 -8.48
N LEU A 325 -23.11 -8.10 -7.41
CA LEU A 325 -23.73 -6.79 -7.13
C LEU A 325 -23.49 -5.78 -8.25
N TRP A 326 -22.28 -5.74 -8.80
CA TRP A 326 -21.96 -4.84 -9.92
C TRP A 326 -22.50 -5.33 -11.26
N SER A 327 -22.72 -6.64 -11.42
CA SER A 327 -23.32 -7.21 -12.62
C SER A 327 -24.85 -7.03 -12.68
N SER A 328 -25.51 -6.92 -11.53
CA SER A 328 -26.97 -6.76 -11.41
C SER A 328 -27.44 -5.31 -11.55
N GLY A 329 -26.61 -4.43 -12.16
CA GLY A 329 -26.77 -2.97 -12.24
C GLY A 329 -28.20 -2.47 -12.39
#